data_AF-A0A845RJ88-F1
#
_entry.id   AF-A0A845RJ88-F1
#
_cell.length_a   1.000
_cell.length_b   1.000
_cell.length_c   1.000
_cell.angle_alpha   90.00
_cell.angle_beta   90.00
_cell.angle_gamma   90.00
#
_symmetry.space_group_name_H-M   'P 1'
#
loop_
_entity.id
_entity.type
_entity.pdbx_description
1 polymer ?
#
loop_
_entity_poly.entity_id
_entity_poly.type
_entity_poly.pdbx_seq_one_letter_code
_entity_poly.pdbx_strand_id
1 'polypeptide(L)' 'MGTKRNREASGAAAAGEPLHSKAQLVTFMRYRGRRDLLEALLEDGKAYTQKQADAAIETFMKG' A
#
# COMPACT_ATOMS: atom_id res chain seq x y z
N MET A 1 -28.16 -5.15 -1.23
CA MET A 1 -27.12 -4.10 -1.30
C MET A 1 -25.83 -4.63 -0.65
N GLY A 2 -25.15 -5.60 -1.28
CA GLY A 2 -23.87 -6.14 -0.79
C GLY A 2 -22.73 -5.34 -1.39
N THR A 3 -21.90 -4.72 -0.56
CA THR A 3 -20.85 -3.79 -0.98
C THR A 3 -19.90 -4.43 -1.99
N LYS A 4 -19.87 -3.88 -3.21
CA LYS A 4 -18.92 -4.18 -4.28
C LYS A 4 -17.51 -3.66 -3.92
N ARG A 5 -16.87 -4.25 -2.91
CA ARG A 5 -15.46 -4.01 -2.64
C ARG A 5 -14.66 -5.13 -3.28
N ASN A 6 -13.67 -4.76 -4.07
CA ASN A 6 -12.63 -5.60 -4.67
C ASN A 6 -12.78 -5.84 -6.18
N ARG A 7 -12.66 -4.76 -6.95
CA ARG A 7 -12.19 -4.81 -8.33
C ARG A 7 -11.09 -3.77 -8.42
N GLU A 8 -10.07 -4.03 -9.24
CA GLU A 8 -8.91 -3.16 -9.52
C GLU A 8 -7.67 -3.41 -8.66
N ALA A 9 -7.09 -4.61 -8.78
CA ALA A 9 -5.64 -4.73 -8.88
C ALA A 9 -5.34 -5.13 -10.32
N SER A 10 -5.47 -4.16 -11.23
CA SER A 10 -5.08 -4.31 -12.64
C SER A 10 -3.83 -3.47 -12.84
N GLY A 11 -2.73 -4.11 -13.18
CA GLY A 11 -1.46 -3.43 -13.44
C GLY A 11 -0.28 -4.33 -13.18
N ALA A 12 0.03 -5.16 -14.18
CA ALA A 12 1.20 -6.02 -14.23
C ALA A 12 2.47 -5.26 -13.84
N ALA A 13 3.22 -5.79 -12.88
CA ALA A 13 4.64 -5.52 -12.81
C ALA A 13 5.40 -6.79 -12.47
N ALA A 14 6.55 -6.89 -13.12
CA ALA A 14 7.46 -8.00 -13.13
C ALA A 14 7.69 -8.61 -11.74
N ALA A 15 7.72 -9.94 -11.71
CA ALA A 15 8.05 -10.78 -10.56
C ALA A 15 7.04 -10.77 -9.38
N GLY A 16 5.84 -11.29 -9.62
CA GLY A 16 5.04 -12.03 -8.62
C GLY A 16 4.34 -11.24 -7.51
N GLU A 17 4.70 -9.99 -7.24
CA GLU A 17 4.06 -9.19 -6.18
C GLU A 17 3.14 -8.11 -6.75
N PRO A 18 1.85 -8.05 -6.34
CA PRO A 18 0.92 -7.05 -6.82
C PRO A 18 1.35 -5.65 -6.34
N LEU A 19 1.51 -4.75 -7.30
CA LEU A 19 1.66 -3.32 -7.03
C LEU A 19 0.32 -2.73 -6.62
N HIS A 20 0.35 -1.92 -5.57
CA HIS A 20 -0.82 -1.24 -5.04
C HIS A 20 -0.55 0.25 -4.96
N SER A 21 -1.50 1.06 -5.39
CA SER A 21 -1.42 2.51 -5.15
C SER A 21 -1.46 2.80 -3.64
N LYS A 22 -0.91 3.95 -3.23
CA LYS A 22 -1.03 4.47 -1.86
C LYS A 22 -2.45 4.35 -1.30
N ALA A 23 -3.45 4.77 -2.08
CA ALA A 23 -4.87 4.66 -1.70
C ALA A 23 -5.32 3.22 -1.43
N GLN A 24 -4.84 2.23 -2.19
CA GLN A 24 -5.11 0.82 -1.92
C GLN A 24 -4.42 0.34 -0.64
N LEU A 25 -3.15 0.72 -0.45
CA LEU A 25 -2.37 0.33 0.71
C LEU A 25 -3.01 0.84 2.01
N VAL A 26 -3.43 2.11 2.05
CA VAL A 26 -4.10 2.69 3.23
C VAL A 26 -5.49 2.09 3.48
N THR A 27 -6.09 1.41 2.50
CA THR A 27 -7.37 0.71 2.66
C THR A 27 -7.21 -0.66 3.35
N PHE A 28 -6.01 -1.23 3.38
CA PHE A 28 -5.76 -2.50 4.05
C PHE A 28 -5.79 -2.36 5.58
N MET A 29 -6.44 -3.32 6.25
CA MET A 29 -6.58 -3.31 7.71
C MET A 29 -5.23 -3.41 8.44
N ARG A 30 -4.24 -4.12 7.88
CA ARG A 30 -2.87 -4.25 8.43
C ARG A 30 -2.13 -2.92 8.59
N TYR A 31 -2.57 -1.92 7.83
CA TYR A 31 -1.98 -0.60 7.75
C TYR A 31 -2.86 0.48 8.38
N ARG A 32 -4.01 0.13 8.98
CA ARG A 32 -4.99 1.09 9.50
C ARG A 32 -4.42 2.05 10.55
N GLY A 33 -3.54 1.57 11.44
CA GLY A 33 -2.83 2.41 12.41
C GLY A 33 -1.51 3.00 11.91
N ARG A 34 -1.15 2.72 10.66
CA ARG A 34 0.07 3.18 9.99
C ARG A 34 -0.26 3.96 8.72
N ARG A 35 -1.53 4.40 8.56
CA ARG A 35 -1.99 5.16 7.38
C ARG A 35 -1.26 6.48 7.32
N ASP A 36 -1.17 7.19 8.44
CA ASP A 36 -0.44 8.47 8.53
C ASP A 36 1.03 8.31 8.14
N LEU A 37 1.67 7.22 8.59
CA LEU A 37 3.03 6.86 8.21
C LEU A 37 3.14 6.58 6.70
N LEU A 38 2.24 5.75 6.17
CA LEU A 38 2.18 5.46 4.74
C LEU A 38 1.92 6.72 3.92
N GLU A 39 1.12 7.66 4.43
CA GLU A 39 0.84 8.92 3.74
C GLU A 39 2.02 9.87 3.74
N ALA A 40 2.84 9.85 4.80
CA ALA A 40 4.09 10.61 4.88
C ALA A 40 5.26 9.97 4.11
N LEU A 41 5.31 8.63 4.09
CA LEU A 41 6.41 7.87 3.48
C LEU A 41 6.20 7.57 1.99
N LEU A 42 4.95 7.35 1.58
CA LEU A 42 4.62 7.02 0.19
C LEU A 42 4.13 8.27 -0.55
N GLU A 43 4.65 8.42 -1.76
CA GLU A 43 4.29 9.49 -2.65
C GLU A 43 2.97 9.18 -3.36
N ASP A 44 2.13 10.20 -3.52
CA ASP A 44 0.88 10.06 -4.26
C ASP A 44 1.17 9.93 -5.77
N GLY A 45 0.41 9.08 -6.46
CA GLY A 45 0.67 8.75 -7.87
C GLY A 45 1.73 7.66 -8.11
N LYS A 46 2.43 7.17 -7.06
CA LYS A 46 3.29 5.99 -7.15
C LYS A 46 2.60 4.73 -6.62
N ALA A 47 2.91 3.61 -7.26
CA ALA A 47 2.46 2.30 -6.81
C ALA A 47 3.61 1.59 -6.09
N TYR A 48 3.28 0.94 -4.97
CA TYR A 48 4.22 0.26 -4.10
C TYR A 48 3.70 -1.13 -3.79
N THR A 49 4.61 -2.08 -3.60
CA THR A 49 4.23 -3.41 -3.11
C THR A 49 4.00 -3.37 -1.60
N GLN A 50 3.33 -4.39 -1.06
CA GLN A 50 3.19 -4.52 0.39
C GLN A 50 4.54 -4.59 1.09
N LYS A 51 5.55 -5.25 0.48
CA LYS A 51 6.92 -5.28 1.00
C LYS A 51 7.57 -3.91 1.04
N GLN A 52 7.42 -3.11 -0.02
CA GLN A 52 7.98 -1.74 -0.03
C GLN A 52 7.32 -0.88 1.04
N ALA A 53 5.99 -0.99 1.20
CA ALA A 53 5.25 -0.30 2.24
C ALA A 53 5.72 -0.69 3.65
N ASP A 54 5.90 -2.00 3.91
CA ASP A 54 6.42 -2.49 5.18
C ASP A 54 7.87 -2.02 5.42
N ALA A 55 8.75 -2.16 4.43
CA ALA A 55 10.14 -1.74 4.53
C ALA A 55 10.30 -0.23 4.78
N ALA A 56 9.45 0.61 4.17
CA ALA A 56 9.44 2.04 4.41
C ALA A 56 9.06 2.37 5.86
N ILE A 57 8.03 1.70 6.39
CA ILE A 57 7.61 1.84 7.79
C ILE A 57 8.72 1.36 8.72
N GLU A 58 9.30 0.18 8.47
CA GLU A 58 10.39 -0.38 9.28
C GLU A 58 11.60 0.55 9.30
N THR A 59 12.00 1.07 8.13
CA THR A 59 13.10 2.03 8.02
C THR A 59 12.83 3.30 8.83
N PHE A 60 11.59 3.81 8.80
CA PHE A 60 11.20 4.96 9.60
C PHE A 60 11.20 4.67 11.12
N MET A 61 10.75 3.48 11.54
CA MET A 61 10.73 3.08 12.95
C MET A 61 12.12 2.76 13.52
N LYS A 62 13.08 2.40 12.66
CA LYS A 62 14.47 2.13 13.04
C LYS A 62 15.34 3.39 13.10
N GLY A 63 14.85 4.49 12.53
CA GLY A 63 15.51 5.79 12.47
C GLY A 63 15.48 6.55 13.79
#